data_AF-A0A1F6NUX5-F1
#
_entry.id   AF-A0A1F6NUX5-F1
#
_cell.length_a   1.000
_cell.length_b   1.000
_cell.length_c   1.000
_cell.angle_alpha   90.00
_cell.angle_beta   90.00
_cell.angle_gamma   90.00
#
_symmetry.space_group_name_H-M   'P 1'
#
loop_
_entity.id
_entity.type
_entity.pdbx_description
1 polymer ?
#
loop_
_entity_poly.entity_id
_entity_poly.type
_entity_poly.pdbx_seq_one_letter_code
_entity_poly.pdbx_strand_id
1 'polypeptide(L)'
;MGGYTLFNNTTAGYNVALGNDAGRYIANGEGANSLTSTSVYIGAQTKSSISGAYNENVFGYGAIGMGSSTVVLGNDYILKTYLKGIVNVSSTTWLTGVTTTMIEPWLNNTYDFGSYGKAWKSLYASSSAYLSFVSTTMIEPFTNNVSPLGSFGKAWSNLFASGTAYLANVTISDTLTLASSTNPTIDATGEIGINTTNASSSVRYHDGTAERALYSVDYRTITIVSSTLDAYEGKTNSSTIPIGVASVHGETWTDMICFTDSGTAEVEFGDGTNWMDYYKATTATTTRDTSLSNNAFEMLEKRYIRVGKLVTADSITCSVGIRETAD
;
A
#
# COMPACT_ATOMS: atom_id res chain seq x y z
N MET A 1 34.19 -63.83 20.97
CA MET A 1 32.90 -64.33 20.44
C MET A 1 32.01 -64.67 21.63
N GLY A 2 30.73 -64.32 21.61
CA GLY A 2 29.84 -64.41 22.78
C GLY A 2 29.07 -65.73 22.85
N GLY A 3 28.68 -66.16 24.05
CA GLY A 3 27.84 -67.35 24.23
C GLY A 3 26.41 -67.14 23.74
N TYR A 4 25.78 -68.19 23.21
CA TYR A 4 24.38 -68.25 22.77
C TYR A 4 23.96 -67.30 21.64
N THR A 5 24.90 -66.80 20.83
CA THR A 5 24.60 -66.03 19.60
C THR A 5 23.71 -66.84 18.65
N LEU A 6 22.57 -66.29 18.22
CA LEU A 6 21.62 -66.97 17.32
C LEU A 6 21.23 -68.39 17.74
N PHE A 7 21.36 -68.74 19.03
CA PHE A 7 21.22 -70.13 19.51
C PHE A 7 19.86 -70.76 19.17
N ASN A 8 18.81 -69.94 19.13
CA ASN A 8 17.46 -70.40 18.86
C ASN A 8 17.12 -70.47 17.36
N ASN A 9 18.00 -70.03 16.45
CA ASN A 9 17.73 -70.05 15.02
C ASN A 9 17.80 -71.48 14.45
N THR A 10 16.72 -71.91 13.80
CA THR A 10 16.56 -73.31 13.37
C THR A 10 16.36 -73.49 11.87
N THR A 11 16.08 -72.43 11.12
CA THR A 11 15.47 -72.57 9.78
C THR A 11 16.07 -71.67 8.71
N ALA A 12 16.86 -70.65 9.10
CA ALA A 12 17.20 -69.55 8.22
C ALA A 12 18.70 -69.18 8.30
N GLY A 13 19.33 -68.95 7.13
CA GLY A 13 20.78 -68.76 7.00
C GLY A 13 21.22 -67.31 6.79
N TYR A 14 22.54 -67.12 6.60
CA TYR A 14 23.18 -65.85 6.23
C TYR A 14 23.10 -64.73 7.26
N ASN A 15 22.97 -65.09 8.54
CA ASN A 15 23.01 -64.13 9.63
C ASN A 15 24.45 -63.92 10.14
N VAL A 16 24.76 -62.71 10.58
CA VAL A 16 25.98 -62.39 11.33
C VAL A 16 25.58 -62.00 12.73
N ALA A 17 26.12 -62.66 13.76
CA ALA A 17 25.90 -62.26 15.15
C ALA A 17 27.20 -62.22 15.95
N LEU A 18 27.38 -61.18 16.76
CA LEU A 18 28.56 -60.96 17.59
C LEU A 18 28.18 -60.33 18.94
N GLY A 19 28.32 -61.10 20.02
CA GLY A 19 28.04 -60.65 21.40
C GLY A 19 27.27 -61.73 22.17
N ASN A 20 27.31 -61.71 23.50
CA ASN A 20 26.54 -62.70 24.28
C ASN A 20 25.03 -62.48 24.06
N ASP A 21 24.30 -63.56 23.77
CA ASP A 21 22.86 -63.56 23.42
C ASP A 21 22.47 -62.68 22.22
N ALA A 22 23.44 -62.29 21.37
CA ALA A 22 23.17 -61.48 20.19
C ALA A 22 22.25 -62.23 19.20
N GLY A 23 21.15 -61.59 18.81
CA GLY A 23 20.15 -62.13 17.89
C GLY A 23 19.41 -63.36 18.41
N ARG A 24 19.55 -63.75 19.69
CA ARG A 24 18.94 -64.97 20.26
C ARG A 24 17.43 -64.84 20.48
N TYR A 25 17.00 -63.65 20.89
CA TYR A 25 15.64 -63.34 21.28
C TYR A 25 15.01 -62.25 20.41
N ILE A 26 13.68 -62.22 20.38
CA ILE A 26 12.89 -61.16 19.76
C ILE A 26 12.68 -59.99 20.74
N ALA A 27 11.97 -58.93 20.33
CA ALA A 27 11.87 -57.66 21.05
C ALA A 27 11.48 -57.78 22.53
N ASN A 28 10.62 -58.74 22.90
CA ASN A 28 10.20 -58.96 24.29
C ASN A 28 11.30 -59.54 25.20
N GLY A 29 12.44 -59.94 24.66
CA GLY A 29 13.59 -60.47 25.40
C GLY A 29 13.48 -61.93 25.84
N GLU A 30 12.36 -62.60 25.58
CA GLU A 30 12.11 -64.00 26.00
C GLU A 30 11.77 -64.91 24.82
N GLY A 31 11.04 -64.41 23.82
CA GLY A 31 10.65 -65.16 22.64
C GLY A 31 11.86 -65.51 21.78
N ALA A 32 11.94 -66.76 21.34
CA ALA A 32 13.02 -67.26 20.51
C ALA A 32 13.03 -66.59 19.11
N ASN A 33 14.18 -66.05 18.70
CA ASN A 33 14.38 -65.61 17.32
C ASN A 33 14.78 -66.79 16.42
N SER A 34 13.81 -67.65 16.14
CA SER A 34 14.04 -68.94 15.49
C SER A 34 14.13 -68.90 13.96
N LEU A 35 13.59 -67.86 13.33
CA LEU A 35 13.38 -67.80 11.88
C LEU A 35 14.14 -66.66 11.17
N THR A 36 14.93 -65.84 11.85
CA THR A 36 15.63 -64.71 11.21
C THR A 36 16.58 -65.15 10.09
N SER A 37 16.63 -64.42 8.98
CA SER A 37 17.52 -64.66 7.82
C SER A 37 18.22 -63.38 7.39
N THR A 38 19.40 -63.49 6.78
CA THR A 38 20.09 -62.37 6.11
C THR A 38 20.22 -61.12 6.99
N SER A 39 20.41 -61.29 8.29
CA SER A 39 20.35 -60.22 9.29
C SER A 39 21.67 -60.08 10.05
N VAL A 40 21.92 -58.92 10.65
CA VAL A 40 23.16 -58.62 11.39
C VAL A 40 22.82 -58.22 12.82
N TYR A 41 23.46 -58.82 13.81
CA TYR A 41 23.24 -58.57 15.24
C TYR A 41 24.58 -58.40 15.96
N ILE A 42 25.06 -57.15 16.11
CA ILE A 42 26.36 -56.87 16.72
C ILE A 42 26.18 -56.08 18.01
N GLY A 43 26.54 -56.69 19.13
CA GLY A 43 26.35 -56.18 20.48
C GLY A 43 25.68 -57.25 21.36
N ALA A 44 26.09 -57.34 22.62
CA ALA A 44 25.47 -58.26 23.56
C ALA A 44 23.98 -57.89 23.74
N GLN A 45 23.13 -58.90 23.84
CA GLN A 45 21.68 -58.77 24.01
C GLN A 45 20.97 -57.98 22.91
N THR A 46 21.57 -57.87 21.71
CA THR A 46 20.84 -57.41 20.52
C THR A 46 19.68 -58.35 20.22
N LYS A 47 18.52 -57.79 19.86
CA LYS A 47 17.29 -58.54 19.63
C LYS A 47 16.73 -58.25 18.25
N SER A 48 16.09 -59.25 17.66
CA SER A 48 15.28 -59.03 16.47
C SER A 48 13.93 -58.42 16.82
N SER A 49 13.31 -57.68 15.90
CA SER A 49 11.93 -57.22 16.10
C SER A 49 10.95 -58.37 16.32
N ILE A 50 11.09 -59.45 15.52
CA ILE A 50 10.21 -60.62 15.52
C ILE A 50 10.97 -61.85 15.00
N SER A 51 10.51 -63.05 15.35
CA SER A 51 11.05 -64.28 14.75
C SER A 51 10.69 -64.30 13.27
N GLY A 52 11.70 -64.29 12.40
CA GLY A 52 11.49 -64.26 10.95
C GLY A 52 11.74 -62.91 10.29
N ALA A 53 12.15 -61.89 11.05
CA ALA A 53 12.66 -60.67 10.44
C ALA A 53 13.87 -60.99 9.54
N TYR A 54 13.94 -60.34 8.38
CA TYR A 54 14.98 -60.53 7.38
C TYR A 54 15.60 -59.22 6.94
N ASN A 55 16.90 -59.21 6.60
CA ASN A 55 17.62 -57.97 6.32
C ASN A 55 17.46 -56.93 7.46
N GLU A 56 17.43 -57.40 8.70
CA GLU A 56 17.36 -56.57 9.90
C GLU A 56 18.76 -56.44 10.48
N ASN A 57 19.28 -55.22 10.55
CA ASN A 57 20.67 -54.97 10.93
C ASN A 57 20.70 -54.15 12.22
N VAL A 58 21.09 -54.78 13.32
CA VAL A 58 21.00 -54.24 14.68
C VAL A 58 22.39 -54.15 15.30
N PHE A 59 22.78 -52.94 15.67
CA PHE A 59 24.10 -52.65 16.23
C PHE A 59 23.96 -51.94 17.58
N GLY A 60 24.64 -52.43 18.62
CA GLY A 60 24.70 -51.83 19.96
C GLY A 60 24.18 -52.74 21.08
N TYR A 61 24.69 -52.55 22.30
CA TYR A 61 24.25 -53.33 23.47
C TYR A 61 22.75 -53.14 23.73
N GLY A 62 22.01 -54.25 23.82
CA GLY A 62 20.57 -54.25 24.10
C GLY A 62 19.69 -53.62 23.01
N ALA A 63 20.24 -53.29 21.84
CA ALA A 63 19.48 -52.70 20.74
C ALA A 63 18.45 -53.69 20.19
N ILE A 64 17.28 -53.19 19.79
CA ILE A 64 16.15 -53.98 19.30
C ILE A 64 15.90 -53.59 17.83
N GLY A 65 15.80 -54.57 16.94
CA GLY A 65 15.46 -54.34 15.55
C GLY A 65 14.06 -53.74 15.36
N MET A 66 13.85 -53.07 14.22
CA MET A 66 12.60 -52.34 13.91
C MET A 66 11.83 -52.95 12.73
N GLY A 67 12.09 -54.21 12.39
CA GLY A 67 11.44 -54.94 11.31
C GLY A 67 12.41 -55.30 10.19
N SER A 68 11.91 -56.09 9.24
CA SER A 68 12.67 -56.47 8.04
C SER A 68 13.10 -55.24 7.23
N SER A 69 14.29 -55.30 6.63
CA SER A 69 14.89 -54.20 5.84
C SER A 69 15.12 -52.90 6.63
N THR A 70 15.47 -53.02 7.92
CA THR A 70 15.81 -51.87 8.76
C THR A 70 17.25 -51.94 9.27
N VAL A 71 17.78 -50.79 9.67
CA VAL A 71 19.04 -50.67 10.40
C VAL A 71 18.78 -49.93 11.70
N VAL A 72 19.24 -50.48 12.82
CA VAL A 72 19.19 -49.84 14.14
C VAL A 72 20.61 -49.62 14.64
N LEU A 73 20.93 -48.37 14.96
CA LEU A 73 22.24 -47.93 15.47
C LEU A 73 22.09 -47.45 16.92
N GLY A 74 22.20 -48.40 17.85
CA GLY A 74 22.11 -48.17 19.29
C GLY A 74 20.74 -48.52 19.89
N ASN A 75 20.62 -48.40 21.22
CA ASN A 75 19.38 -48.64 21.97
C ASN A 75 18.64 -47.33 22.28
N ASP A 76 17.49 -47.40 22.97
CA ASP A 76 16.66 -46.21 23.28
C ASP A 76 17.30 -45.23 24.28
N TYR A 77 18.41 -45.60 24.90
CA TYR A 77 19.14 -44.77 25.86
C TYR A 77 20.30 -43.98 25.23
N ILE A 78 20.42 -43.97 23.90
CA ILE A 78 21.43 -43.19 23.18
C ILE A 78 21.09 -41.70 23.23
N LEU A 79 21.95 -40.89 23.85
CA LEU A 79 21.77 -39.44 23.94
C LEU A 79 22.20 -38.68 22.67
N LYS A 80 23.24 -39.17 21.99
CA LYS A 80 23.81 -38.54 20.79
C LYS A 80 24.40 -39.59 19.85
N THR A 81 24.06 -39.51 18.57
CA THR A 81 24.68 -40.29 17.49
C THR A 81 25.57 -39.37 16.66
N TYR A 82 26.87 -39.65 16.61
CA TYR A 82 27.82 -38.86 15.83
C TYR A 82 28.15 -39.55 14.51
N LEU A 83 27.51 -39.10 13.42
CA LEU A 83 27.92 -39.42 12.06
C LEU A 83 28.83 -38.29 11.55
N LYS A 84 30.02 -38.63 11.05
CA LYS A 84 31.01 -37.66 10.57
C LYS A 84 31.03 -37.64 9.04
N GLY A 85 31.33 -36.47 8.46
CA GLY A 85 31.34 -36.26 7.01
C GLY A 85 29.94 -35.98 6.44
N ILE A 86 29.84 -36.02 5.11
CA ILE A 86 28.57 -35.82 4.38
C ILE A 86 27.73 -37.10 4.48
N VAL A 87 26.50 -36.97 4.97
CA VAL A 87 25.50 -38.04 4.97
C VAL A 87 24.56 -37.83 3.78
N ASN A 88 24.68 -38.67 2.76
CA ASN A 88 23.77 -38.65 1.61
C ASN A 88 22.51 -39.45 1.92
N VAL A 89 21.34 -38.81 1.83
CA VAL A 89 20.04 -39.49 1.95
C VAL A 89 19.33 -39.42 0.60
N SER A 90 19.02 -40.59 0.03
CA SER A 90 18.39 -40.70 -1.31
C SER A 90 16.85 -40.69 -1.29
N SER A 91 16.26 -40.59 -0.09
CA SER A 91 14.81 -40.61 0.15
C SER A 91 14.45 -39.59 1.23
N THR A 92 13.35 -39.82 1.95
CA THR A 92 12.83 -38.91 2.98
C THR A 92 13.59 -39.07 4.30
N THR A 93 13.94 -37.95 4.93
CA THR A 93 14.37 -37.91 6.34
C THR A 93 13.29 -37.23 7.17
N TRP A 94 12.93 -37.83 8.29
CA TRP A 94 12.02 -37.25 9.28
C TRP A 94 12.85 -36.69 10.43
N LEU A 95 12.80 -35.38 10.67
CA LEU A 95 13.45 -34.74 11.81
C LEU A 95 12.36 -34.35 12.81
N THR A 96 12.38 -34.97 14.00
CA THR A 96 11.50 -34.63 15.12
C THR A 96 12.18 -33.55 15.98
N GLY A 97 11.55 -32.38 16.11
CA GLY A 97 12.07 -31.27 16.92
C GLY A 97 13.32 -30.62 16.34
N VAL A 98 13.16 -29.81 15.27
CA VAL A 98 14.24 -28.94 14.78
C VAL A 98 14.19 -27.64 15.56
N THR A 99 15.23 -27.35 16.35
CA THR A 99 15.40 -26.04 17.02
C THR A 99 16.18 -25.08 16.12
N THR A 100 16.17 -23.78 16.43
CA THR A 100 16.80 -22.73 15.62
C THR A 100 18.30 -22.92 15.39
N THR A 101 18.98 -23.74 16.21
CA THR A 101 20.41 -24.06 16.06
C THR A 101 20.67 -25.36 15.28
N MET A 102 19.64 -26.01 14.75
CA MET A 102 19.73 -27.34 14.12
C MET A 102 19.71 -27.32 12.59
N ILE A 103 19.28 -26.21 11.96
CA ILE A 103 19.44 -25.96 10.52
C ILE A 103 20.16 -24.62 10.37
N GLU A 104 21.47 -24.65 10.60
CA GLU A 104 22.35 -23.50 10.35
C GLU A 104 23.15 -23.74 9.06
N PRO A 105 23.09 -22.84 8.07
CA PRO A 105 23.98 -22.94 6.92
C PRO A 105 25.42 -22.72 7.39
N TRP A 106 26.38 -23.51 6.88
CA TRP A 106 27.79 -23.38 7.26
C TRP A 106 28.37 -22.01 6.88
N LEU A 107 27.88 -21.42 5.79
CA LEU A 107 28.27 -20.10 5.31
C LEU A 107 27.04 -19.24 5.08
N ASN A 108 27.09 -17.99 5.55
CA ASN A 108 26.02 -17.03 5.36
C ASN A 108 25.81 -16.75 3.86
N ASN A 109 24.56 -16.69 3.42
CA ASN A 109 24.18 -16.34 2.04
C ASN A 109 24.82 -17.22 0.94
N THR A 110 25.19 -18.47 1.25
CA THR A 110 25.81 -19.41 0.30
C THR A 110 24.89 -20.57 -0.08
N TYR A 111 23.99 -20.97 0.83
CA TYR A 111 23.16 -22.16 0.68
C TYR A 111 21.69 -21.79 0.58
N ASP A 112 21.02 -22.36 -0.42
CA ASP A 112 19.58 -22.21 -0.61
C ASP A 112 18.79 -23.21 0.26
N PHE A 113 17.59 -22.82 0.68
CA PHE A 113 16.60 -23.75 1.23
C PHE A 113 15.68 -24.25 0.10
N GLY A 114 16.18 -25.22 -0.67
CA GLY A 114 15.59 -25.69 -1.93
C GLY A 114 16.59 -25.58 -3.07
N SER A 115 16.16 -25.79 -4.32
CA SER A 115 17.02 -25.55 -5.49
C SER A 115 16.20 -25.07 -6.69
N TYR A 116 16.84 -24.42 -7.67
CA TYR A 116 16.18 -24.07 -8.92
C TYR A 116 15.52 -25.31 -9.56
N GLY A 117 14.25 -25.17 -9.96
CA GLY A 117 13.43 -26.28 -10.50
C GLY A 117 12.91 -27.29 -9.45
N LYS A 118 13.24 -27.12 -8.16
CA LYS A 118 12.73 -27.94 -7.04
C LYS A 118 12.28 -27.03 -5.89
N ALA A 119 11.03 -26.58 -5.98
CA ALA A 119 10.42 -25.72 -4.98
C ALA A 119 9.74 -26.53 -3.87
N TRP A 120 9.65 -25.91 -2.69
CA TRP A 120 8.73 -26.37 -1.65
C TRP A 120 7.30 -26.10 -2.06
N LYS A 121 6.39 -27.03 -1.78
CA LYS A 121 4.96 -26.82 -2.04
C LYS A 121 4.39 -25.69 -1.16
N SER A 122 4.75 -25.70 0.12
CA SER A 122 4.28 -24.74 1.12
C SER A 122 5.32 -24.54 2.21
N LEU A 123 5.39 -23.32 2.76
CA LEU A 123 6.07 -23.01 4.02
C LEU A 123 5.02 -22.65 5.06
N TYR A 124 4.89 -23.43 6.13
CA TYR A 124 3.97 -23.16 7.22
C TYR A 124 4.74 -22.63 8.43
N ALA A 125 4.49 -21.36 8.80
CA ALA A 125 5.00 -20.75 10.02
C ALA A 125 3.83 -20.43 10.95
N SER A 126 3.81 -21.02 12.15
CA SER A 126 2.74 -20.77 13.14
C SER A 126 2.86 -19.42 13.84
N SER A 127 4.00 -18.73 13.69
CA SER A 127 4.27 -17.42 14.27
C SER A 127 4.89 -16.52 13.19
N SER A 128 5.89 -15.72 13.52
CA SER A 128 6.53 -14.81 12.57
C SER A 128 7.39 -15.52 11.54
N ALA A 129 7.23 -15.14 10.27
CA ALA A 129 8.25 -15.32 9.24
C ALA A 129 8.94 -13.97 9.02
N TYR A 130 10.26 -13.92 9.17
CA TYR A 130 11.06 -12.71 8.92
C TYR A 130 11.62 -12.78 7.50
N LEU A 131 11.05 -11.98 6.59
CA LEU A 131 11.47 -11.91 5.20
C LEU A 131 12.13 -10.55 4.95
N SER A 132 13.44 -10.53 4.72
CA SER A 132 14.17 -9.28 4.45
C SER A 132 13.87 -8.73 3.06
N PHE A 133 13.56 -9.61 2.11
CA PHE A 133 13.26 -9.25 0.73
C PHE A 133 12.40 -10.35 0.12
N VAL A 134 11.34 -9.96 -0.58
CA VAL A 134 10.50 -10.85 -1.37
C VAL A 134 10.62 -10.38 -2.81
N SER A 135 11.44 -11.08 -3.60
CA SER A 135 11.70 -10.73 -5.01
C SER A 135 10.63 -11.25 -5.96
N THR A 136 9.69 -12.06 -5.46
CA THR A 136 8.64 -12.66 -6.28
C THR A 136 7.67 -11.57 -6.74
N THR A 137 7.09 -11.77 -7.91
CA THR A 137 6.12 -10.84 -8.51
C THR A 137 4.83 -10.69 -7.71
N MET A 138 4.61 -11.46 -6.63
CA MET A 138 3.34 -11.50 -5.91
C MET A 138 3.53 -11.77 -4.41
N ILE A 139 2.93 -10.89 -3.61
CA ILE A 139 2.41 -11.18 -2.27
C ILE A 139 0.89 -11.15 -2.44
N GLU A 140 0.25 -12.31 -2.50
CA GLU A 140 -1.20 -12.42 -2.74
C GLU A 140 -1.90 -13.14 -1.58
N PRO A 141 -3.11 -12.70 -1.19
CA PRO A 141 -3.92 -13.44 -0.23
C PRO A 141 -4.46 -14.74 -0.85
N PHE A 142 -4.60 -15.79 -0.05
CA PHE A 142 -5.16 -17.07 -0.51
C PHE A 142 -6.62 -16.96 -1.00
N THR A 143 -7.38 -16.00 -0.46
CA THR A 143 -8.76 -15.75 -0.85
C THR A 143 -8.98 -14.25 -1.00
N ASN A 144 -9.60 -13.86 -2.11
CA ASN A 144 -9.88 -12.47 -2.42
C ASN A 144 -10.71 -11.81 -1.29
N ASN A 145 -10.28 -10.64 -0.83
CA ASN A 145 -10.98 -9.84 0.17
C ASN A 145 -11.21 -10.53 1.53
N VAL A 146 -10.34 -11.47 1.94
CA VAL A 146 -10.42 -12.14 3.26
C VAL A 146 -9.27 -11.76 4.18
N SER A 147 -8.04 -11.74 3.66
CA SER A 147 -6.84 -11.49 4.47
C SER A 147 -6.35 -10.06 4.31
N PRO A 148 -6.23 -9.27 5.40
CA PRO A 148 -5.69 -7.92 5.34
C PRO A 148 -4.16 -7.93 5.23
N LEU A 149 -3.61 -6.85 4.67
CA LEU A 149 -2.18 -6.54 4.79
C LEU A 149 -1.97 -5.75 6.10
N GLY A 150 -1.46 -6.43 7.13
CA GLY A 150 -1.35 -5.88 8.49
C GLY A 150 -2.63 -6.02 9.32
N SER A 151 -2.61 -5.50 10.55
CA SER A 151 -3.78 -5.50 11.45
C SER A 151 -3.79 -4.26 12.36
N PHE A 152 -4.88 -4.04 13.09
CA PHE A 152 -4.90 -3.01 14.15
C PHE A 152 -3.74 -3.25 15.14
N GLY A 153 -2.96 -2.21 15.43
CA GLY A 153 -1.74 -2.28 16.25
C GLY A 153 -0.51 -2.88 15.56
N LYS A 154 -0.62 -3.35 14.31
CA LYS A 154 0.48 -3.87 13.48
C LYS A 154 0.35 -3.32 12.04
N ALA A 155 0.40 -2.00 11.95
CA ALA A 155 0.31 -1.28 10.69
C ALA A 155 1.68 -1.16 10.01
N TRP A 156 1.63 -0.96 8.69
CA TRP A 156 2.80 -0.57 7.92
C TRP A 156 3.08 0.92 8.17
N SER A 157 4.35 1.28 8.40
CA SER A 157 4.71 2.69 8.57
C SER A 157 4.53 3.49 7.28
N ASN A 158 4.79 2.88 6.12
CA ASN A 158 4.73 3.53 4.81
C ASN A 158 4.32 2.52 3.74
N LEU A 159 3.68 3.01 2.68
CA LEU A 159 3.48 2.30 1.42
C LEU A 159 4.17 3.10 0.31
N PHE A 160 5.21 2.52 -0.29
CA PHE A 160 5.90 3.12 -1.43
C PHE A 160 5.52 2.37 -2.70
N ALA A 161 4.89 3.07 -3.65
CA ALA A 161 4.57 2.55 -4.97
C ALA A 161 5.19 3.46 -6.04
N SER A 162 6.10 2.93 -6.87
CA SER A 162 6.67 3.68 -7.99
C SER A 162 5.71 3.83 -9.17
N GLY A 163 4.63 3.04 -9.18
CA GLY A 163 3.55 3.11 -10.17
C GLY A 163 2.20 3.32 -9.51
N THR A 164 1.14 2.77 -10.10
CA THR A 164 -0.23 2.95 -9.63
C THR A 164 -0.58 2.03 -8.46
N ALA A 165 -1.22 2.58 -7.42
CA ALA A 165 -1.88 1.82 -6.38
C ALA A 165 -3.39 1.69 -6.68
N TYR A 166 -3.88 0.46 -6.82
CA TYR A 166 -5.31 0.18 -7.02
C TYR A 166 -5.96 -0.08 -5.66
N LEU A 167 -6.79 0.86 -5.19
CA LEU A 167 -7.45 0.78 -3.89
C LEU A 167 -8.96 0.96 -4.09
N ALA A 168 -9.75 0.01 -3.58
CA ALA A 168 -11.21 0.09 -3.71
C ALA A 168 -11.80 1.25 -2.89
N ASN A 169 -11.29 1.44 -1.67
CA ASN A 169 -11.64 2.56 -0.79
C ASN A 169 -10.40 3.09 -0.10
N VAL A 170 -10.32 4.40 0.10
CA VAL A 170 -9.26 5.06 0.87
C VAL A 170 -9.93 5.88 1.97
N THR A 171 -9.63 5.57 3.23
CA THR A 171 -10.06 6.35 4.39
C THR A 171 -8.84 7.03 4.99
N ILE A 172 -8.90 8.36 5.10
CA ILE A 172 -7.79 9.19 5.58
C ILE A 172 -8.30 9.89 6.84
N SER A 173 -7.67 9.61 7.98
CA SER A 173 -8.09 10.16 9.28
C SER A 173 -7.53 11.55 9.59
N ASP A 174 -6.50 11.96 8.85
CA ASP A 174 -5.82 13.24 9.02
C ASP A 174 -5.71 13.91 7.65
N THR A 175 -4.51 14.23 7.17
CA THR A 175 -4.33 14.95 5.91
C THR A 175 -4.14 14.03 4.70
N LEU A 176 -4.80 14.36 3.58
CA LEU A 176 -4.42 13.90 2.25
C LEU A 176 -3.49 14.93 1.60
N THR A 177 -2.22 14.56 1.40
CA THR A 177 -1.27 15.39 0.64
C THR A 177 -1.09 14.80 -0.75
N LEU A 178 -1.45 15.56 -1.79
CA LEU A 178 -1.17 15.24 -3.18
C LEU A 178 0.09 16.00 -3.59
N ALA A 179 1.19 15.29 -3.90
CA ALA A 179 2.46 15.91 -4.23
C ALA A 179 2.36 16.75 -5.53
N SER A 180 2.90 17.97 -5.49
CA SER A 180 2.78 18.99 -6.53
C SER A 180 3.76 18.82 -7.70
N SER A 181 3.77 17.66 -8.37
CA SER A 181 4.63 17.46 -9.55
C SER A 181 3.81 17.38 -10.83
N THR A 182 3.90 18.44 -11.67
CA THR A 182 3.23 18.59 -12.99
C THR A 182 1.71 18.45 -12.95
N ASN A 183 0.99 19.15 -13.83
CA ASN A 183 -0.47 19.06 -13.82
C ASN A 183 -0.89 17.60 -14.07
N PRO A 184 -1.73 17.01 -13.21
CA PRO A 184 -2.29 15.71 -13.51
C PRO A 184 -3.11 15.83 -14.79
N THR A 185 -2.90 14.91 -15.73
CA THR A 185 -3.79 14.73 -16.89
C THR A 185 -5.14 14.26 -16.36
N ILE A 186 -6.21 14.95 -16.73
CA ILE A 186 -7.59 14.63 -16.37
C ILE A 186 -8.34 14.49 -17.71
N ASP A 187 -8.45 13.27 -18.21
CA ASP A 187 -9.01 12.96 -19.54
C ASP A 187 -10.09 11.87 -19.52
N ALA A 188 -10.41 11.32 -18.34
CA ALA A 188 -11.44 10.30 -18.16
C ALA A 188 -12.42 10.61 -17.02
N THR A 189 -13.66 10.14 -17.19
CA THR A 189 -14.75 10.29 -16.21
C THR A 189 -14.35 9.82 -14.81
N GLY A 190 -14.60 10.65 -13.80
CA GLY A 190 -14.33 10.32 -12.39
C GLY A 190 -12.92 10.68 -11.92
N GLU A 191 -12.07 11.20 -12.79
CA GLU A 191 -10.78 11.74 -12.41
C GLU A 191 -10.90 13.09 -11.72
N ILE A 192 -10.13 13.28 -10.64
CA ILE A 192 -10.01 14.52 -9.88
C ILE A 192 -8.52 14.84 -9.73
N GLY A 193 -8.13 16.10 -9.92
CA GLY A 193 -6.75 16.54 -9.72
C GLY A 193 -6.62 18.00 -9.29
N ILE A 194 -5.49 18.32 -8.67
CA ILE A 194 -5.16 19.68 -8.22
C ILE A 194 -4.10 20.26 -9.16
N ASN A 195 -4.42 21.37 -9.83
CA ASN A 195 -3.44 22.13 -10.62
C ASN A 195 -2.55 22.95 -9.67
N THR A 196 -1.23 22.86 -9.87
CA THR A 196 -0.24 23.53 -9.01
C THR A 196 0.69 24.48 -9.76
N THR A 197 0.54 24.65 -11.09
CA THR A 197 1.57 25.32 -11.91
C THR A 197 1.32 26.79 -12.24
N ASN A 198 0.15 27.38 -11.96
CA ASN A 198 -0.06 28.82 -12.16
C ASN A 198 -1.21 29.33 -11.30
N ALA A 199 -0.93 29.95 -10.14
CA ALA A 199 -1.78 30.81 -9.27
C ALA A 199 -3.29 30.50 -9.07
N SER A 200 -3.81 29.43 -9.67
CA SER A 200 -5.17 28.95 -9.70
C SER A 200 -5.10 27.56 -9.08
N SER A 201 -5.23 27.53 -7.76
CA SER A 201 -5.47 26.33 -6.96
C SER A 201 -6.89 25.81 -7.22
N SER A 202 -7.18 25.48 -8.48
CA SER A 202 -8.48 24.93 -8.86
C SER A 202 -8.47 23.42 -8.67
N VAL A 203 -9.48 22.91 -7.98
CA VAL A 203 -9.82 21.49 -8.06
C VAL A 203 -10.44 21.25 -9.43
N ARG A 204 -9.90 20.30 -10.18
CA ARG A 204 -10.38 19.95 -11.52
C ARG A 204 -11.00 18.56 -11.51
N TYR A 205 -12.02 18.36 -12.33
CA TYR A 205 -12.69 17.07 -12.50
C TYR A 205 -13.14 16.87 -13.96
N HIS A 206 -13.20 15.62 -14.44
CA HIS A 206 -13.78 15.32 -15.75
C HIS A 206 -15.26 14.94 -15.60
N ASP A 207 -16.16 15.69 -16.23
CA ASP A 207 -17.62 15.45 -16.15
C ASP A 207 -18.10 14.34 -17.10
N GLY A 208 -17.17 13.70 -17.82
CA GLY A 208 -17.44 12.69 -18.84
C GLY A 208 -17.50 13.23 -20.27
N THR A 209 -17.46 14.55 -20.44
CA THR A 209 -17.37 15.21 -21.76
C THR A 209 -16.17 16.15 -21.85
N ALA A 210 -15.86 16.88 -20.77
CA ALA A 210 -14.76 17.81 -20.72
C ALA A 210 -14.17 17.93 -19.31
N GLU A 211 -12.94 18.44 -19.25
CA GLU A 211 -12.35 18.92 -18.01
C GLU A 211 -13.13 20.15 -17.49
N ARG A 212 -13.44 20.13 -16.20
CA ARG A 212 -14.04 21.24 -15.44
C ARG A 212 -13.10 21.65 -14.33
N ALA A 213 -13.19 22.91 -13.92
CA ALA A 213 -12.40 23.46 -12.84
C ALA A 213 -13.30 24.26 -11.90
N LEU A 214 -13.09 24.09 -10.60
CA LEU A 214 -13.62 24.95 -9.55
C LEU A 214 -12.66 26.11 -9.37
N TYR A 215 -13.09 27.30 -9.78
CA TYR A 215 -12.32 28.53 -9.66
C TYR A 215 -12.65 29.26 -8.37
N SER A 216 -11.72 30.08 -7.87
CA SER A 216 -11.92 30.93 -6.69
C SER A 216 -12.52 32.30 -7.01
N VAL A 217 -12.82 32.58 -8.29
CA VAL A 217 -13.34 33.89 -8.74
C VAL A 217 -14.55 33.68 -9.63
N ASP A 218 -15.63 34.36 -9.27
CA ASP A 218 -16.90 34.37 -9.99
C ASP A 218 -17.07 35.71 -10.71
N TYR A 219 -17.40 35.69 -12.00
CA TYR A 219 -17.64 36.92 -12.75
C TYR A 219 -19.11 37.33 -12.72
N ARG A 220 -19.36 38.61 -12.47
CA ARG A 220 -20.69 39.24 -12.53
C ARG A 220 -20.63 40.45 -13.45
N THR A 221 -21.74 40.73 -14.13
CA THR A 221 -21.84 41.82 -15.11
C THR A 221 -22.98 42.75 -14.74
N ILE A 222 -22.74 44.05 -14.84
CA ILE A 222 -23.75 45.10 -14.74
C ILE A 222 -23.71 45.97 -15.99
N THR A 223 -24.88 46.32 -16.51
CA THR A 223 -25.05 47.23 -17.64
C THR A 223 -25.95 48.38 -17.21
N ILE A 224 -25.50 49.61 -17.47
CA ILE A 224 -26.26 50.83 -17.22
C ILE A 224 -26.50 51.48 -18.58
N VAL A 225 -27.77 51.78 -18.85
CA VAL A 225 -28.23 52.44 -20.07
C VAL A 225 -29.13 53.59 -19.64
N SER A 226 -28.96 54.77 -20.24
CA SER A 226 -29.94 55.85 -20.09
C SER A 226 -29.92 56.76 -21.31
N SER A 227 -31.11 57.19 -21.73
CA SER A 227 -31.29 58.24 -22.74
C SER A 227 -30.93 59.64 -22.23
N THR A 228 -30.65 59.76 -20.92
CA THR A 228 -30.28 61.00 -20.21
C THR A 228 -29.08 60.76 -19.30
N LEU A 229 -28.20 59.82 -19.65
CA LEU A 229 -27.04 59.48 -18.82
C LEU A 229 -26.15 60.72 -18.56
N ASP A 230 -26.19 61.72 -19.46
CA ASP A 230 -25.64 63.07 -19.31
C ASP A 230 -26.11 63.83 -18.04
N ALA A 231 -27.29 63.53 -17.51
CA ALA A 231 -27.86 64.16 -16.30
C ALA A 231 -27.29 63.58 -14.98
N TYR A 232 -26.50 62.51 -15.04
CA TYR A 232 -25.85 61.91 -13.87
C TYR A 232 -24.56 62.66 -13.51
N GLU A 233 -24.61 64.00 -13.54
CA GLU A 233 -23.52 64.99 -13.59
C GLU A 233 -22.40 64.80 -12.53
N GLY A 234 -21.52 63.83 -12.79
CA GLY A 234 -20.27 63.68 -12.07
C GLY A 234 -20.35 62.90 -10.78
N LYS A 235 -19.17 62.53 -10.29
CA LYS A 235 -18.90 61.63 -9.16
C LYS A 235 -19.30 62.27 -7.82
N THR A 236 -20.59 62.44 -7.57
CA THR A 236 -21.11 63.04 -6.33
C THR A 236 -21.81 61.98 -5.49
N ASN A 237 -21.91 62.21 -4.18
CA ASN A 237 -22.64 61.29 -3.29
C ASN A 237 -24.13 61.16 -3.66
N SER A 238 -24.69 62.14 -4.39
CA SER A 238 -26.07 62.11 -4.90
C SER A 238 -26.27 61.30 -6.18
N SER A 239 -25.19 60.90 -6.87
CA SER A 239 -25.22 60.11 -8.12
C SER A 239 -24.81 58.65 -7.89
N THR A 240 -25.27 58.04 -6.81
CA THR A 240 -25.01 56.62 -6.53
C THR A 240 -26.18 55.74 -6.96
N ILE A 241 -25.89 54.68 -7.72
CA ILE A 241 -26.84 53.62 -8.07
C ILE A 241 -26.54 52.42 -7.18
N PRO A 242 -27.50 51.95 -6.35
CA PRO A 242 -27.32 50.73 -5.55
C PRO A 242 -27.24 49.50 -6.46
N ILE A 243 -26.26 48.63 -6.24
CA ILE A 243 -26.04 47.41 -7.02
C ILE A 243 -26.21 46.13 -6.18
N GLY A 244 -26.78 46.26 -4.98
CA GLY A 244 -27.06 45.16 -4.06
C GLY A 244 -26.12 45.16 -2.86
N VAL A 245 -26.02 44.00 -2.20
CA VAL A 245 -25.14 43.77 -1.05
C VAL A 245 -24.06 42.75 -1.40
N ALA A 246 -22.91 42.83 -0.75
CA ALA A 246 -21.82 41.86 -0.85
C ALA A 246 -22.25 40.46 -0.39
N SER A 247 -21.45 39.45 -0.72
CA SER A 247 -21.67 38.07 -0.28
C SER A 247 -21.82 37.94 1.25
N VAL A 248 -22.47 36.85 1.68
CA VAL A 248 -22.60 36.48 3.10
C VAL A 248 -21.27 36.13 3.77
N HIS A 249 -20.20 35.92 2.99
CA HIS A 249 -18.85 35.69 3.51
C HIS A 249 -17.95 36.95 3.37
N GLY A 250 -18.52 38.08 2.94
CA GLY A 250 -17.74 39.20 2.41
C GLY A 250 -17.10 38.86 1.07
N GLU A 251 -16.57 39.85 0.38
CA GLU A 251 -16.00 39.64 -0.95
C GLU A 251 -14.88 40.63 -1.26
N THR A 252 -13.96 40.23 -2.14
CA THR A 252 -12.95 41.09 -2.72
C THR A 252 -13.08 41.05 -4.23
N TRP A 253 -13.15 42.23 -4.86
CA TRP A 253 -13.17 42.33 -6.31
C TRP A 253 -11.75 42.23 -6.84
N THR A 254 -11.45 41.20 -7.61
CA THR A 254 -10.07 40.88 -8.05
C THR A 254 -9.66 41.67 -9.27
N ASP A 255 -10.61 41.94 -10.15
CA ASP A 255 -10.38 42.64 -11.40
C ASP A 255 -11.70 43.17 -11.97
N MET A 256 -11.58 44.15 -12.87
CA MET A 256 -12.72 44.74 -13.54
C MET A 256 -12.39 45.10 -14.98
N ILE A 257 -13.38 44.97 -15.87
CA ILE A 257 -13.34 45.54 -17.21
C ILE A 257 -14.65 46.24 -17.51
N CYS A 258 -14.58 47.47 -18.02
CA CYS A 258 -15.74 48.21 -18.50
C CYS A 258 -15.56 48.69 -19.94
N PHE A 259 -16.64 48.65 -20.71
CA PHE A 259 -16.71 49.15 -22.08
C PHE A 259 -17.99 49.94 -22.32
N THR A 260 -17.95 50.84 -23.30
CA THR A 260 -19.10 51.63 -23.74
C THR A 260 -19.54 51.23 -25.14
N ASP A 261 -20.76 51.59 -25.51
CA ASP A 261 -21.28 51.45 -26.89
C ASP A 261 -20.67 52.46 -27.86
N SER A 262 -20.49 53.70 -27.40
CA SER A 262 -19.82 54.78 -28.11
C SER A 262 -18.99 55.62 -27.15
N GLY A 263 -18.10 56.47 -27.67
CA GLY A 263 -17.42 57.47 -26.85
C GLY A 263 -16.61 56.94 -25.66
N THR A 264 -16.63 57.69 -24.56
CA THR A 264 -15.96 57.33 -23.31
C THR A 264 -16.86 57.55 -22.10
N ALA A 265 -16.79 56.66 -21.11
CA ALA A 265 -17.50 56.78 -19.84
C ALA A 265 -16.57 56.58 -18.66
N GLU A 266 -16.99 57.08 -17.51
CA GLU A 266 -16.25 56.99 -16.27
C GLU A 266 -17.09 56.27 -15.22
N VAL A 267 -16.51 55.33 -14.46
CA VAL A 267 -17.20 54.69 -13.33
C VAL A 267 -16.30 54.52 -12.13
N GLU A 268 -16.94 54.52 -10.96
CA GLU A 268 -16.34 54.15 -9.68
C GLU A 268 -17.34 53.30 -8.91
N PHE A 269 -16.83 52.32 -8.19
CA PHE A 269 -17.62 51.41 -7.37
C PHE A 269 -17.21 51.59 -5.91
N GLY A 270 -18.10 51.31 -4.96
CA GLY A 270 -17.79 51.50 -3.55
C GLY A 270 -18.91 51.12 -2.60
N ASP A 271 -18.67 51.34 -1.31
CA ASP A 271 -19.61 51.03 -0.22
C ASP A 271 -20.53 52.21 0.15
N GLY A 272 -20.37 53.35 -0.52
CA GLY A 272 -21.05 54.61 -0.22
C GLY A 272 -20.15 55.64 0.48
N THR A 273 -19.15 55.16 1.22
CA THR A 273 -18.16 55.95 1.98
C THR A 273 -16.75 55.81 1.42
N ASN A 274 -16.32 54.59 1.08
CA ASN A 274 -15.07 54.29 0.41
C ASN A 274 -15.35 53.90 -1.05
N TRP A 275 -14.51 54.41 -1.94
CA TRP A 275 -14.65 54.25 -3.39
C TRP A 275 -13.36 53.68 -3.96
N MET A 276 -13.51 52.75 -4.88
CA MET A 276 -12.42 52.21 -5.68
C MET A 276 -11.85 53.27 -6.61
N ASP A 277 -10.70 52.95 -7.20
CA ASP A 277 -10.11 53.75 -8.25
C ASP A 277 -11.05 53.94 -9.43
N TYR A 278 -10.92 55.11 -10.02
CA TYR A 278 -11.62 55.49 -11.23
C TYR A 278 -11.26 54.58 -12.40
N TYR A 279 -12.31 54.06 -13.07
CA TYR A 279 -12.15 53.32 -14.31
C TYR A 279 -12.68 54.11 -15.51
N LYS A 280 -11.79 54.32 -16.50
CA LYS A 280 -12.14 54.91 -17.80
C LYS A 280 -12.51 53.83 -18.81
N ALA A 281 -13.78 53.79 -19.20
CA ALA A 281 -14.26 52.90 -20.25
C ALA A 281 -14.31 53.59 -21.60
N THR A 282 -14.04 52.83 -22.66
CA THR A 282 -14.16 53.24 -24.06
C THR A 282 -14.75 52.08 -24.88
N THR A 283 -15.04 52.31 -26.15
CA THR A 283 -15.43 51.24 -27.08
C THR A 283 -14.31 50.23 -27.36
N ALA A 284 -13.06 50.58 -27.07
CA ALA A 284 -11.87 49.79 -27.40
C ALA A 284 -11.24 49.09 -26.18
N THR A 285 -11.88 49.12 -25.01
CA THR A 285 -11.32 48.52 -23.79
C THR A 285 -11.24 46.99 -23.92
N THR A 286 -10.04 46.43 -23.83
CA THR A 286 -9.80 44.97 -23.92
C THR A 286 -9.02 44.40 -22.74
N THR A 287 -8.49 45.26 -21.87
CA THR A 287 -7.67 44.87 -20.72
C THR A 287 -8.48 44.99 -19.43
N ARG A 288 -8.34 44.01 -18.54
CA ARG A 288 -8.86 44.06 -17.17
C ARG A 288 -7.92 44.89 -16.29
N ASP A 289 -8.49 45.71 -15.42
CA ASP A 289 -7.76 46.36 -14.34
C ASP A 289 -7.73 45.42 -13.12
N THR A 290 -6.53 45.03 -12.74
CA THR A 290 -6.25 44.16 -11.58
C THR A 290 -5.64 44.94 -10.42
N SER A 291 -5.60 46.29 -10.51
CA SER A 291 -4.97 47.19 -9.54
C SER A 291 -5.97 47.96 -8.67
N LEU A 292 -7.16 47.39 -8.48
CA LEU A 292 -8.27 47.99 -7.75
C LEU A 292 -7.89 48.26 -6.28
N SER A 293 -7.94 49.52 -5.83
CA SER A 293 -7.96 49.87 -4.41
C SER A 293 -9.39 49.86 -3.85
N ASN A 294 -9.53 49.80 -2.51
CA ASN A 294 -10.83 49.78 -1.79
C ASN A 294 -11.85 48.77 -2.37
N ASN A 295 -11.34 47.61 -2.75
CA ASN A 295 -12.05 46.57 -3.49
C ASN A 295 -12.56 45.43 -2.58
N ALA A 296 -12.44 45.57 -1.26
CA ALA A 296 -12.93 44.61 -0.27
C ALA A 296 -14.22 45.13 0.35
N PHE A 297 -15.21 44.25 0.47
CA PHE A 297 -16.50 44.53 1.07
C PHE A 297 -16.77 43.55 2.21
N GLU A 298 -17.25 44.06 3.33
CA GLU A 298 -17.65 43.23 4.46
C GLU A 298 -18.93 42.43 4.16
N MET A 299 -19.23 41.45 5.03
CA MET A 299 -20.42 40.63 4.93
C MET A 299 -21.69 41.49 4.78
N LEU A 300 -22.44 41.26 3.70
CA LEU A 300 -23.69 41.97 3.39
C LEU A 300 -23.56 43.51 3.29
N GLU A 301 -22.36 44.02 3.09
CA GLU A 301 -22.12 45.45 2.90
C GLU A 301 -22.81 45.96 1.62
N LYS A 302 -23.41 47.14 1.68
CA LYS A 302 -24.12 47.72 0.54
C LYS A 302 -23.12 48.21 -0.50
N ARG A 303 -23.37 47.88 -1.76
CA ARG A 303 -22.52 48.27 -2.87
C ARG A 303 -23.23 49.28 -3.75
N TYR A 304 -22.45 50.20 -4.27
CA TYR A 304 -22.90 51.29 -5.10
C TYR A 304 -21.97 51.49 -6.29
N ILE A 305 -22.52 52.05 -7.36
CA ILE A 305 -21.75 52.55 -8.50
C ILE A 305 -22.07 54.03 -8.73
N ARG A 306 -21.05 54.81 -9.09
CA ARG A 306 -21.17 56.16 -9.64
C ARG A 306 -20.76 56.13 -11.09
N VAL A 307 -21.56 56.75 -11.94
CA VAL A 307 -21.21 57.03 -13.33
C VAL A 307 -20.74 58.49 -13.39
N GLY A 308 -19.51 58.69 -13.86
CA GLY A 308 -18.90 59.99 -14.05
C GLY A 308 -19.23 60.59 -15.43
N LYS A 309 -18.32 61.41 -15.96
CA LYS A 309 -18.57 62.16 -17.19
C LYS A 309 -18.62 61.23 -18.40
N LEU A 310 -19.71 61.31 -19.15
CA LEU A 310 -19.85 60.64 -20.43
C LEU A 310 -19.50 61.61 -21.56
N VAL A 311 -18.74 61.12 -22.53
CA VAL A 311 -18.46 61.84 -23.76
C VAL A 311 -19.00 60.94 -24.86
N THR A 312 -20.20 61.25 -25.35
CA THR A 312 -20.88 60.58 -26.48
C THR A 312 -21.18 59.08 -26.28
N ALA A 313 -21.45 58.62 -25.05
CA ALA A 313 -21.76 57.22 -24.73
C ALA A 313 -23.19 57.10 -24.17
N ASP A 314 -23.97 56.11 -24.63
CA ASP A 314 -25.35 55.89 -24.18
C ASP A 314 -25.45 54.75 -23.15
N SER A 315 -24.43 53.89 -23.10
CA SER A 315 -24.34 52.80 -22.14
C SER A 315 -22.91 52.51 -21.69
N ILE A 316 -22.83 51.92 -20.50
CA ILE A 316 -21.62 51.33 -19.96
C ILE A 316 -21.92 49.94 -19.40
N THR A 317 -21.10 48.97 -19.77
CA THR A 317 -21.15 47.61 -19.21
C THR A 317 -19.84 47.31 -18.49
N CYS A 318 -19.94 46.83 -17.26
CA CYS A 318 -18.80 46.42 -16.44
C CYS A 318 -18.94 44.95 -16.04
N SER A 319 -17.86 44.19 -16.18
CA SER A 319 -17.72 42.83 -15.66
C SER A 319 -16.64 42.82 -14.58
N VAL A 320 -16.99 42.28 -13.41
CA VAL A 320 -16.14 42.27 -12.21
C VAL A 320 -15.88 40.83 -11.78
N GLY A 321 -14.63 40.52 -11.49
CA GLY A 321 -14.23 39.27 -10.85
C GLY A 321 -14.41 39.40 -9.35
N ILE A 322 -15.23 38.52 -8.76
CA ILE A 322 -15.55 38.52 -7.33
C ILE A 322 -14.96 37.27 -6.70
N ARG A 323 -14.14 37.45 -5.68
CA ARG A 323 -13.65 36.37 -4.82
C ARG A 323 -14.31 36.51 -3.46
N GLU A 324 -15.04 35.49 -3.03
CA GLU A 324 -15.55 35.45 -1.66
C GLU A 324 -14.37 35.29 -0.67
N THR A 325 -14.46 35.95 0.48
CA THR A 325 -13.48 35.73 1.55
C THR A 325 -13.57 34.26 2.00
N ALA A 326 -12.44 33.63 2.27
CA ALA A 326 -12.46 32.30 2.87
C ALA A 326 -13.11 32.37 4.26
N ASP A 327 -13.92 31.35 4.58
CA ASP A 327 -14.45 31.12 5.93
C ASP A 327 -13.35 30.99 6.99
#